data_AF-A0A2E2E6F8-F1
#
_entry.id   AF-A0A2E2E6F8-F1
#
_cell.length_a   1.000
_cell.length_b   1.000
_cell.length_c   1.000
_cell.angle_alpha   90.00
_cell.angle_beta   90.00
_cell.angle_gamma   90.00
#
_symmetry.space_group_name_H-M   'P 1'
#
loop_
_entity.id
_entity.type
_entity.pdbx_description
1 polymer ?
#
loop_
_entity_poly.entity_id
_entity_poly.type
_entity_poly.pdbx_seq_one_letter_code
_entity_poly.pdbx_strand_id
1 'polypeptide(L)'
;MSLDSILAIHSRFCDLLPPDMLWVEDPDTGKKYPLVPGELRQRDVKVGKHVGVSPGAVPRFLTRFEMAYAKLGKVDAILAAAAAHHRLLWIHPFMDSNGRVARLMTHAMLLDALDTGSVWSVSRGLAHNEAKYKARLAACDLDRRNDLDGRGTLSEEELAKFTHFFLEICLDQVRFMRDLVEPNKLRARILIWVEEEIRTDALPPKAGAVLEAILYRGELPRRDVPKLLGMTDRHARRITSALLKAEVLTSDNDRAPLRLAFPARLAARWMPGLFPEQPGA
;
A
#
# COMPACT_ATOMS: atom_id res chain seq x y z
N MET A 1 16.88 -2.93 -4.88
CA MET A 1 16.29 -4.02 -4.06
C MET A 1 17.29 -5.15 -3.86
N SER A 2 17.66 -5.48 -2.62
CA SER A 2 18.58 -6.59 -2.29
C SER A 2 17.85 -7.89 -1.92
N LEU A 3 18.56 -9.02 -1.91
CA LEU A 3 18.04 -10.29 -1.39
C LEU A 3 17.60 -10.15 0.07
N ASP A 4 18.47 -9.59 0.91
CA ASP A 4 18.17 -9.37 2.34
C ASP A 4 16.91 -8.55 2.56
N SER A 5 16.64 -7.56 1.70
CA SER A 5 15.41 -6.76 1.75
C SER A 5 14.18 -7.61 1.46
N ILE A 6 14.24 -8.52 0.48
CA ILE A 6 13.13 -9.42 0.12
C ILE A 6 12.86 -10.41 1.26
N LEU A 7 13.90 -10.98 1.86
CA LEU A 7 13.76 -11.88 3.02
C LEU A 7 13.20 -11.14 4.23
N ALA A 8 13.66 -9.91 4.49
CA ALA A 8 13.18 -9.07 5.58
C ALA A 8 11.71 -8.66 5.41
N ILE A 9 11.27 -8.34 4.18
CA ILE A 9 9.86 -8.07 3.88
C ILE A 9 9.02 -9.32 4.20
N HIS A 10 9.45 -10.50 3.75
CA HIS A 10 8.75 -11.75 4.03
C HIS A 10 8.69 -12.05 5.54
N SER A 11 9.83 -11.91 6.24
CA SER A 11 9.90 -12.12 7.70
C SER A 11 8.92 -11.23 8.43
N ARG A 12 9.04 -9.91 8.27
CA ARG A 12 8.20 -8.93 8.98
C ARG A 12 6.72 -9.13 8.70
N PHE A 13 6.37 -9.51 7.47
CA PHE A 13 4.99 -9.82 7.14
C PHE A 13 4.49 -11.05 7.89
N CYS A 14 5.27 -12.14 7.89
CA CYS A 14 4.88 -13.39 8.55
C CYS A 14 4.91 -13.30 10.08
N ASP A 15 5.84 -12.53 10.66
CA ASP A 15 5.96 -12.32 12.11
C ASP A 15 4.73 -11.65 12.73
N LEU A 16 3.92 -10.97 11.90
CA LEU A 16 2.66 -10.32 12.29
C LEU A 16 1.42 -11.19 12.04
N LEU A 17 1.59 -12.39 11.46
CA LEU A 17 0.48 -13.30 11.22
C LEU A 17 0.13 -14.09 12.48
N PRO A 18 -1.16 -14.40 12.69
CA PRO A 18 -1.58 -15.38 13.67
C PRO A 18 -0.89 -16.74 13.48
N PRO A 19 -0.60 -17.51 14.55
CA PRO A 19 0.10 -18.79 14.44
C PRO A 19 -0.55 -19.83 13.52
N ASP A 20 -1.88 -19.80 13.39
CA ASP A 20 -2.66 -20.67 12.49
C ASP A 20 -2.47 -20.32 11.01
N MET A 21 -2.05 -19.10 10.69
CA MET A 21 -1.72 -18.66 9.33
C MET A 21 -0.24 -18.92 8.94
N LEU A 22 0.56 -19.51 9.83
CA LEU A 22 1.96 -19.90 9.58
C LEU A 22 2.09 -21.34 9.08
N TRP A 23 1.09 -21.82 8.36
CA TRP A 23 1.07 -23.17 7.78
C TRP A 23 0.58 -23.11 6.35
N VAL A 24 1.25 -23.83 5.47
CA VAL A 24 0.86 -24.01 4.06
C VAL A 24 0.42 -25.44 3.86
N GLU A 25 -0.79 -25.63 3.34
CA GLU A 25 -1.31 -26.92 2.96
C GLU A 25 -1.06 -27.18 1.48
N ASP A 26 -0.46 -28.31 1.17
CA ASP A 26 -0.31 -28.79 -0.20
C ASP A 26 -1.69 -29.23 -0.73
N PRO A 27 -2.20 -28.61 -1.80
CA PRO A 27 -3.54 -28.90 -2.30
C PRO A 27 -3.67 -30.30 -2.90
N ASP A 28 -2.57 -30.91 -3.36
CA ASP A 28 -2.58 -32.23 -3.99
C ASP A 28 -2.46 -33.34 -2.92
N THR A 29 -1.71 -33.10 -1.84
CA THR A 29 -1.43 -34.11 -0.81
C THR A 29 -2.13 -33.90 0.53
N GLY A 30 -2.70 -32.71 0.77
CA GLY A 30 -3.28 -32.29 2.06
C GLY A 30 -2.25 -32.14 3.19
N LYS A 31 -0.95 -32.32 2.90
CA LYS A 31 0.11 -32.21 3.91
C LYS A 31 0.35 -30.75 4.27
N LYS A 32 0.50 -30.50 5.57
CA LYS A 32 0.83 -29.17 6.09
C LYS A 32 2.33 -29.02 6.29
N TYR A 33 2.84 -27.87 5.89
CA TYR A 33 4.23 -27.47 6.06
C TYR A 33 4.27 -26.15 6.83
N PRO A 34 5.21 -25.97 7.77
CA PRO A 34 5.37 -24.70 8.45
C PRO A 34 5.83 -23.63 7.43
N LEU A 35 5.21 -22.45 7.49
CA LEU A 35 5.68 -21.25 6.82
C LEU A 35 6.70 -20.58 7.74
N VAL A 36 7.99 -20.69 7.41
CA VAL A 36 9.04 -20.07 8.22
C VAL A 36 9.30 -18.63 7.72
N PRO A 37 9.17 -17.61 8.59
CA PRO A 37 9.45 -16.22 8.24
C PRO A 37 10.84 -16.05 7.64
N GLY A 38 10.94 -15.31 6.54
CA GLY A 38 12.23 -15.02 5.88
C GLY A 38 12.93 -16.20 5.17
N GLU A 39 12.40 -17.43 5.20
CA GLU A 39 13.10 -18.58 4.61
C GLU A 39 12.69 -18.90 3.17
N LEU A 40 13.68 -19.20 2.32
CA LEU A 40 13.44 -19.70 0.98
C LEU A 40 12.88 -21.12 1.01
N ARG A 41 11.91 -21.40 0.13
CA ARG A 41 11.29 -22.73 0.06
C ARG A 41 12.29 -23.81 -0.37
N GLN A 42 12.09 -24.99 0.20
CA GLN A 42 12.84 -26.21 -0.15
C GLN A 42 12.00 -27.19 -0.99
N ARG A 43 10.82 -26.76 -1.45
CA ARG A 43 9.84 -27.59 -2.18
C ARG A 43 9.33 -26.87 -3.42
N ASP A 44 8.94 -27.63 -4.43
CA ASP A 44 8.29 -27.09 -5.61
C ASP A 44 6.92 -26.49 -5.23
N VAL A 45 6.53 -25.45 -5.97
CA VAL A 45 5.27 -24.74 -5.77
C VAL A 45 4.66 -24.41 -7.12
N LYS A 46 3.33 -24.41 -7.16
CA LYS A 46 2.54 -24.11 -8.35
C LYS A 46 1.45 -23.10 -7.99
N VAL A 47 1.31 -22.06 -8.80
CA VAL A 47 0.28 -21.04 -8.65
C VAL A 47 -0.51 -20.93 -9.95
N GLY A 48 -1.75 -21.43 -9.92
CA GLY A 48 -2.55 -21.57 -11.14
C GLY A 48 -1.84 -22.47 -12.15
N LYS A 49 -1.41 -21.89 -13.28
CA LYS A 49 -0.65 -22.59 -14.32
C LYS A 49 0.87 -22.42 -14.19
N HIS A 50 1.33 -21.45 -13.39
CA HIS A 50 2.75 -21.16 -13.22
C HIS A 50 3.39 -22.17 -12.28
N VAL A 51 4.51 -22.75 -12.70
CA VAL A 51 5.37 -23.61 -11.87
C VAL A 51 6.59 -22.78 -11.49
N GLY A 52 6.80 -22.58 -10.19
CA GLY A 52 7.93 -21.81 -9.69
C GLY A 52 9.27 -22.43 -10.07
N VAL A 53 10.33 -21.61 -10.07
CA VAL A 53 11.71 -22.08 -10.30
C VAL A 53 12.05 -23.25 -9.37
N SER A 54 12.81 -24.26 -9.80
CA SER A 54 13.14 -25.37 -8.89
C SER A 54 13.81 -24.87 -7.60
N PRO A 55 13.49 -25.44 -6.41
CA PRO A 55 13.96 -24.93 -5.12
C PRO A 55 15.48 -24.70 -5.06
N GLY A 56 16.25 -25.68 -5.55
CA GLY A 56 17.71 -25.60 -5.57
C GLY A 56 18.28 -24.50 -6.48
N ALA A 57 17.48 -23.98 -7.42
CA ALA A 57 17.88 -22.88 -8.29
C ALA A 57 17.45 -21.51 -7.75
N VAL A 58 16.48 -21.42 -6.83
CA VAL A 58 15.95 -20.16 -6.29
C VAL A 58 17.06 -19.20 -5.82
N PRO A 59 18.08 -19.64 -5.02
CA PRO A 59 19.13 -18.73 -4.57
C PRO A 59 19.88 -18.05 -5.73
N ARG A 60 20.26 -18.82 -6.77
CA ARG A 60 20.96 -18.29 -7.95
C ARG A 60 20.10 -17.29 -8.73
N PHE A 61 18.81 -17.57 -8.87
CA PHE A 61 17.89 -16.64 -9.55
C PHE A 61 17.68 -15.35 -8.76
N LEU A 62 17.64 -15.41 -7.42
CA LEU A 62 17.57 -14.22 -6.58
C LEU A 62 18.87 -13.40 -6.63
N THR A 63 20.05 -14.04 -6.69
CA THR A 63 21.31 -13.31 -6.93
C THR A 63 21.24 -12.57 -8.27
N ARG A 64 20.78 -13.23 -9.34
CA ARG A 64 20.63 -12.59 -10.66
C ARG A 64 19.61 -11.45 -10.64
N PHE A 65 18.52 -11.62 -9.89
CA PHE A 65 17.49 -10.61 -9.67
C PHE A 65 18.08 -9.36 -8.99
N GLU A 66 18.81 -9.56 -7.89
CA GLU A 66 19.47 -8.48 -7.17
C GLU A 66 20.46 -7.73 -8.08
N MET A 67 21.30 -8.45 -8.84
CA MET A 67 22.22 -7.84 -9.80
C MET A 67 21.50 -6.96 -10.84
N ALA A 68 20.27 -7.30 -11.22
CA ALA A 68 19.48 -6.54 -12.18
C ALA A 68 18.80 -5.31 -11.58
N TYR A 69 18.36 -5.38 -10.32
CA TYR A 69 17.43 -4.41 -9.71
C TYR A 69 17.96 -3.69 -8.47
N ALA A 70 19.19 -3.95 -8.02
CA ALA A 70 19.76 -3.32 -6.82
C ALA A 70 20.28 -1.89 -7.04
N LYS A 71 20.91 -1.62 -8.19
CA LYS A 71 21.73 -0.41 -8.42
C LYS A 71 21.24 0.39 -9.62
N LEU A 72 19.95 0.65 -9.69
CA LEU A 72 19.33 1.42 -10.77
C LEU A 72 19.25 2.91 -10.41
N GLY A 73 19.38 3.78 -11.41
CA GLY A 73 19.03 5.19 -11.25
C GLY A 73 17.51 5.37 -11.08
N LYS A 74 17.06 6.55 -10.66
CA LYS A 74 15.64 6.80 -10.36
C LYS A 74 14.70 6.46 -11.53
N VAL A 75 15.04 6.89 -12.74
CA VAL A 75 14.21 6.64 -13.94
C VAL A 75 14.15 5.15 -14.26
N ASP A 76 15.30 4.48 -14.26
CA ASP A 76 15.39 3.04 -14.52
C ASP A 76 14.66 2.23 -13.45
N ALA A 77 14.71 2.65 -12.18
CA ALA A 77 14.01 1.99 -11.09
C ALA A 77 12.48 2.04 -11.25
N ILE A 78 11.93 3.15 -11.75
CA ILE A 78 10.49 3.29 -12.03
C ILE A 78 10.07 2.32 -13.13
N LEU A 79 10.81 2.27 -14.24
CA LEU A 79 10.52 1.36 -15.36
C LEU A 79 10.69 -0.11 -14.93
N ALA A 80 11.77 -0.39 -14.19
CA ALA A 80 12.12 -1.73 -13.74
C ALA A 80 11.20 -2.24 -12.63
N ALA A 81 10.42 -1.38 -11.94
CA ALA A 81 9.53 -1.82 -10.87
C ALA A 81 8.54 -2.90 -11.35
N ALA A 82 7.97 -2.74 -12.55
CA ALA A 82 7.08 -3.74 -13.13
C ALA A 82 7.82 -5.05 -13.48
N ALA A 83 8.99 -4.95 -14.12
CA ALA A 83 9.78 -6.13 -14.47
C ALA A 83 10.26 -6.89 -13.22
N ALA A 84 10.68 -6.17 -12.17
CA ALA A 84 11.03 -6.72 -10.87
C ALA A 84 9.82 -7.40 -10.21
N HIS A 85 8.64 -6.77 -10.24
CA HIS A 85 7.39 -7.33 -9.74
C HIS A 85 7.11 -8.71 -10.33
N HIS A 86 7.10 -8.79 -11.66
CA HIS A 86 6.85 -10.03 -12.39
C HIS A 86 7.95 -11.04 -12.09
N ARG A 87 9.22 -10.65 -12.20
CA ARG A 87 10.34 -11.59 -12.06
C ARG A 87 10.41 -12.21 -10.67
N LEU A 88 10.08 -11.47 -9.61
CA LEU A 88 10.02 -12.05 -8.27
C LEU A 88 8.89 -13.08 -8.15
N LEU A 89 7.71 -12.80 -8.71
CA LEU A 89 6.59 -13.74 -8.73
C LEU A 89 6.87 -14.99 -9.56
N TRP A 90 7.60 -14.83 -10.66
CA TRP A 90 8.04 -15.92 -11.51
C TRP A 90 9.07 -16.82 -10.80
N ILE A 91 10.06 -16.23 -10.11
CA ILE A 91 11.00 -16.98 -9.24
C ILE A 91 10.23 -17.73 -8.13
N HIS A 92 9.24 -17.05 -7.54
CA HIS A 92 8.38 -17.57 -6.49
C HIS A 92 9.17 -18.13 -5.30
N PRO A 93 9.98 -17.31 -4.59
CA PRO A 93 11.00 -17.83 -3.65
C PRO A 93 10.48 -18.43 -2.34
N PHE A 94 9.26 -18.11 -1.91
CA PHE A 94 8.71 -18.53 -0.60
C PHE A 94 7.62 -19.60 -0.75
N MET A 95 7.31 -20.32 0.34
CA MET A 95 6.20 -21.30 0.36
C MET A 95 4.83 -20.63 0.20
N ASP A 96 4.66 -19.42 0.72
CA ASP A 96 3.47 -18.58 0.55
C ASP A 96 3.88 -17.10 0.60
N SER A 97 2.93 -16.18 0.47
CA SER A 97 3.10 -14.73 0.60
C SER A 97 3.88 -14.04 -0.52
N ASN A 98 4.32 -14.75 -1.56
CA ASN A 98 5.04 -14.17 -2.71
C ASN A 98 4.30 -12.97 -3.34
N GLY A 99 2.97 -13.06 -3.50
CA GLY A 99 2.12 -11.97 -3.99
C GLY A 99 2.19 -10.70 -3.13
N ARG A 100 2.23 -10.87 -1.80
CA ARG A 100 2.31 -9.77 -0.83
C ARG A 100 3.71 -9.16 -0.82
N VAL A 101 4.74 -10.01 -0.80
CA VAL A 101 6.15 -9.58 -0.86
C VAL A 101 6.43 -8.79 -2.14
N ALA A 102 5.97 -9.24 -3.31
CA ALA A 102 6.16 -8.52 -4.57
C ALA A 102 5.51 -7.13 -4.57
N ARG A 103 4.29 -7.01 -4.02
CA ARG A 103 3.60 -5.72 -3.86
C ARG A 103 4.32 -4.77 -2.89
N LEU A 104 4.82 -5.28 -1.76
CA LEU A 104 5.60 -4.47 -0.81
C LEU A 104 6.96 -4.06 -1.39
N MET A 105 7.62 -4.96 -2.12
CA MET A 105 8.88 -4.70 -2.81
C MET A 105 8.72 -3.58 -3.84
N THR A 106 7.72 -3.66 -4.72
CA THR A 106 7.46 -2.62 -5.72
C THR A 106 7.05 -1.30 -5.09
N HIS A 107 6.26 -1.33 -4.02
CA HIS A 107 5.95 -0.13 -3.24
C HIS A 107 7.22 0.54 -2.72
N ALA A 108 8.13 -0.23 -2.13
CA ALA A 108 9.40 0.28 -1.63
C ALA A 108 10.29 0.85 -2.76
N MET A 109 10.37 0.17 -3.91
CA MET A 109 11.11 0.68 -5.08
C MET A 109 10.56 2.01 -5.59
N LEU A 110 9.23 2.13 -5.71
CA LEU A 110 8.58 3.35 -6.17
C LEU A 110 8.68 4.48 -5.15
N LEU A 111 8.59 4.16 -3.85
CA LEU A 111 8.76 5.13 -2.77
C LEU A 111 10.16 5.73 -2.79
N ASP A 112 11.20 4.89 -2.89
CA ASP A 112 12.60 5.32 -2.95
C ASP A 112 12.89 6.16 -4.21
N ALA A 113 12.35 5.76 -5.36
CA ALA A 113 12.58 6.47 -6.62
C ALA A 113 11.85 7.83 -6.70
N LEU A 114 10.62 7.92 -6.16
CA LEU A 114 9.73 9.07 -6.36
C LEU A 114 9.57 9.99 -5.13
N ASP A 115 9.91 9.51 -3.93
CA ASP A 115 9.79 10.26 -2.67
C ASP A 115 8.39 10.86 -2.43
N THR A 116 7.35 10.06 -2.63
CA THR A 116 5.94 10.50 -2.60
C THR A 116 5.28 10.40 -1.22
N GLY A 117 6.04 10.14 -0.16
CA GLY A 117 5.48 9.99 1.19
C GLY A 117 4.49 8.84 1.36
N SER A 118 4.49 7.84 0.48
CA SER A 118 3.54 6.70 0.45
C SER A 118 2.06 7.09 0.39
N VAL A 119 1.73 8.28 -0.15
CA VAL A 119 0.34 8.76 -0.23
C VAL A 119 -0.52 8.01 -1.25
N TRP A 120 0.06 7.15 -2.08
CA TRP A 120 -0.64 6.34 -3.06
C TRP A 120 -0.03 4.93 -3.11
N SER A 121 -0.76 3.98 -3.69
CA SER A 121 -0.30 2.60 -3.80
C SER A 121 -0.72 1.94 -5.12
N VAL A 122 0.25 1.44 -5.88
CA VAL A 122 0.00 0.61 -7.07
C VAL A 122 -0.82 -0.63 -6.73
N SER A 123 -0.65 -1.17 -5.52
CA SER A 123 -1.36 -2.37 -5.05
C SER A 123 -2.87 -2.20 -5.06
N ARG A 124 -3.37 -0.99 -4.73
CA ARG A 124 -4.81 -0.69 -4.77
C ARG A 124 -5.33 -0.78 -6.21
N GLY A 125 -4.62 -0.18 -7.16
CA GLY A 125 -5.00 -0.22 -8.57
C GLY A 125 -4.92 -1.62 -9.17
N LEU A 126 -3.92 -2.42 -8.79
CA LEU A 126 -3.83 -3.84 -9.17
C LEU A 126 -5.00 -4.65 -8.62
N ALA A 127 -5.45 -4.39 -7.38
CA ALA A 127 -6.60 -5.06 -6.79
C ALA A 127 -7.91 -4.73 -7.53
N HIS A 128 -8.10 -3.48 -7.95
CA HIS A 128 -9.27 -3.08 -8.76
C HIS A 128 -9.23 -3.67 -10.19
N ASN A 129 -8.05 -4.08 -10.65
CA ASN A 129 -7.81 -4.65 -11.98
C ASN A 129 -7.36 -6.12 -11.90
N GLU A 130 -7.80 -6.86 -10.88
CA GLU A 130 -7.22 -8.17 -10.52
C GLU A 130 -7.20 -9.16 -11.70
N ALA A 131 -8.31 -9.28 -12.42
CA ALA A 131 -8.42 -10.20 -13.56
C ALA A 131 -7.40 -9.86 -14.66
N LYS A 132 -7.30 -8.59 -15.04
CA LYS A 132 -6.35 -8.10 -16.05
C LYS A 132 -4.91 -8.25 -15.57
N TYR A 133 -4.65 -7.96 -14.29
CA TYR A 133 -3.34 -8.14 -13.65
C TYR A 133 -2.88 -9.60 -13.71
N LYS A 134 -3.74 -10.55 -13.28
CA LYS A 134 -3.45 -12.00 -13.36
C LYS A 134 -3.24 -12.47 -14.80
N ALA A 135 -4.05 -12.00 -15.73
CA ALA A 135 -3.92 -12.35 -17.15
C ALA A 135 -2.58 -11.87 -17.74
N ARG A 136 -2.14 -10.64 -17.40
CA ARG A 136 -0.85 -10.11 -17.85
C ARG A 136 0.34 -10.84 -17.23
N LEU A 137 0.28 -11.20 -15.94
CA LEU A 137 1.32 -12.02 -15.32
C LEU A 137 1.48 -13.36 -16.07
N ALA A 138 0.36 -14.05 -16.31
CA ALA A 138 0.38 -15.32 -17.04
C ALA A 138 0.87 -15.16 -18.49
N ALA A 139 0.61 -14.02 -19.13
CA ALA A 139 1.13 -13.73 -20.47
C ALA A 139 2.66 -13.53 -20.47
N CYS A 140 3.22 -12.89 -19.45
CA CYS A 140 4.67 -12.75 -19.28
C CYS A 140 5.40 -14.09 -19.05
N ASP A 141 4.67 -15.12 -18.62
CA ASP A 141 5.22 -16.46 -18.40
C ASP A 141 5.23 -17.30 -19.69
N LEU A 142 4.67 -16.79 -20.80
CA LEU A 142 4.68 -17.47 -22.08
C LEU A 142 6.09 -17.57 -22.66
N ASP A 143 6.32 -18.67 -23.37
CA ASP A 143 7.54 -18.87 -24.13
C ASP A 143 7.72 -17.76 -25.17
N ARG A 144 8.99 -17.41 -25.36
CA ARG A 144 9.44 -16.45 -26.37
C ARG A 144 8.87 -16.74 -27.76
N ARG A 145 8.36 -15.71 -28.43
CA ARG A 145 7.87 -15.79 -29.80
C ARG A 145 8.94 -15.35 -30.79
N ASN A 146 9.70 -16.32 -31.31
CA ASN A 146 10.75 -16.13 -32.33
C ASN A 146 12.05 -15.46 -31.83
N ASP A 147 13.05 -15.38 -32.73
CA ASP A 147 14.39 -14.84 -32.48
C ASP A 147 14.48 -13.32 -32.29
N LEU A 148 13.36 -12.59 -32.37
CA LEU A 148 13.30 -11.13 -32.13
C LEU A 148 12.75 -10.75 -30.75
N ASP A 149 12.12 -11.67 -30.02
CA ASP A 149 11.40 -11.38 -28.77
C ASP A 149 12.30 -11.52 -27.51
N GLY A 150 13.54 -11.00 -27.56
CA GLY A 150 14.45 -10.92 -26.39
C GLY A 150 15.62 -11.92 -26.27
N ARG A 151 16.20 -12.10 -25.07
CA ARG A 151 17.39 -12.98 -24.86
C ARG A 151 17.19 -14.06 -23.79
N GLY A 152 15.94 -14.42 -23.47
CA GLY A 152 15.58 -15.41 -22.46
C GLY A 152 14.44 -16.32 -22.89
N THR A 153 14.02 -17.23 -22.01
CA THR A 153 12.92 -18.17 -22.30
C THR A 153 11.54 -17.52 -22.30
N LEU A 154 11.38 -16.40 -21.60
CA LEU A 154 10.10 -15.68 -21.47
C LEU A 154 9.96 -14.57 -22.51
N SER A 155 8.73 -14.29 -22.94
CA SER A 155 8.42 -13.23 -23.89
C SER A 155 8.76 -11.82 -23.36
N GLU A 156 9.63 -11.10 -24.08
CA GLU A 156 9.95 -9.71 -23.79
C GLU A 156 8.79 -8.77 -24.19
N GLU A 157 8.08 -9.10 -25.27
CA GLU A 157 6.90 -8.38 -25.75
C GLU A 157 5.80 -8.33 -24.69
N GLU A 158 5.48 -9.47 -24.06
CA GLU A 158 4.47 -9.51 -23.00
C GLU A 158 4.95 -8.79 -21.73
N LEU A 159 6.26 -8.85 -21.42
CA LEU A 159 6.84 -8.07 -20.32
C LEU A 159 6.74 -6.56 -20.55
N ALA A 160 6.94 -6.09 -21.79
CA ALA A 160 6.76 -4.69 -22.17
C ALA A 160 5.29 -4.26 -22.03
N LYS A 161 4.34 -5.10 -22.47
CA LYS A 161 2.90 -4.85 -22.29
C LYS A 161 2.49 -4.82 -20.82
N PHE A 162 3.06 -5.71 -20.00
CA PHE A 162 2.83 -5.69 -18.54
C PHE A 162 3.41 -4.44 -17.90
N THR A 163 4.61 -4.03 -18.31
CA THR A 163 5.26 -2.80 -17.82
C THR A 163 4.41 -1.58 -18.15
N HIS A 164 3.91 -1.47 -19.38
CA HIS A 164 2.99 -0.40 -19.76
C HIS A 164 1.73 -0.39 -18.88
N PHE A 165 1.05 -1.53 -18.78
CA PHE A 165 -0.13 -1.68 -17.92
C PHE A 165 0.15 -1.28 -16.46
N PHE A 166 1.28 -1.73 -15.89
CA PHE A 166 1.65 -1.43 -14.51
C PHE A 166 1.87 0.07 -14.30
N LEU A 167 2.53 0.75 -15.23
CA LEU A 167 2.74 2.20 -15.18
C LEU A 167 1.44 2.99 -15.38
N GLU A 168 0.54 2.53 -16.25
CA GLU A 168 -0.81 3.10 -16.36
C GLU A 168 -1.57 3.01 -15.03
N ILE A 169 -1.48 1.87 -14.33
CA ILE A 169 -2.05 1.72 -12.99
C ILE A 169 -1.40 2.68 -11.99
N CYS A 170 -0.07 2.85 -12.01
CA CYS A 170 0.59 3.85 -11.16
C CYS A 170 0.04 5.26 -11.42
N LEU A 171 -0.08 5.67 -12.69
CA LEU A 171 -0.61 6.98 -13.07
C LEU A 171 -2.07 7.17 -12.64
N ASP A 172 -2.89 6.14 -12.80
CA ASP A 172 -4.28 6.11 -12.34
C ASP A 172 -4.36 6.34 -10.82
N GLN A 173 -3.57 5.59 -10.03
CA GLN A 173 -3.58 5.71 -8.57
C GLN A 173 -3.02 7.05 -8.08
N VAL A 174 -2.02 7.61 -8.77
CA VAL A 174 -1.53 8.98 -8.49
C VAL A 174 -2.61 10.01 -8.77
N ARG A 175 -3.33 9.91 -9.90
CA ARG A 175 -4.44 10.82 -10.25
C ARG A 175 -5.59 10.72 -9.25
N PHE A 176 -5.95 9.49 -8.87
CA PHE A 176 -6.96 9.23 -7.84
C PHE A 176 -6.59 9.89 -6.52
N MET A 177 -5.40 9.62 -5.99
CA MET A 177 -4.98 10.21 -4.71
C MET A 177 -4.86 11.72 -4.78
N ARG A 178 -4.35 12.28 -5.88
CA ARG A 178 -4.29 13.73 -6.10
C ARG A 178 -5.67 14.37 -6.04
N ASP A 179 -6.67 13.76 -6.66
CA ASP A 179 -8.05 14.27 -6.62
C ASP A 179 -8.68 14.11 -5.23
N LEU A 180 -8.41 12.97 -4.59
CA LEU A 180 -8.93 12.63 -3.28
C LEU A 180 -8.43 13.61 -2.21
N VAL A 181 -7.13 13.90 -2.18
CA VAL A 181 -6.52 14.78 -1.15
C VAL A 181 -6.45 16.24 -1.57
N GLU A 182 -7.12 16.63 -2.67
CA GLU A 182 -7.18 18.02 -3.09
C GLU A 182 -7.71 18.88 -1.93
N PRO A 183 -7.01 19.95 -1.53
CA PRO A 183 -7.30 20.68 -0.28
C PRO A 183 -8.74 21.14 -0.13
N ASN A 184 -9.35 21.69 -1.20
CA ASN A 184 -10.71 22.20 -1.11
C ASN A 184 -11.75 21.08 -1.03
N LYS A 185 -11.58 20.02 -1.83
CA LYS A 185 -12.44 18.83 -1.80
C LYS A 185 -12.35 18.10 -0.46
N LEU A 186 -11.15 17.91 0.08
CA LEU A 186 -10.96 17.27 1.39
C LEU A 186 -11.56 18.13 2.51
N ARG A 187 -11.28 19.44 2.50
CA ARG A 187 -11.90 20.40 3.42
C ARG A 187 -13.42 20.34 3.36
N ALA A 188 -14.00 20.36 2.16
CA ALA A 188 -15.45 20.31 1.99
C ALA A 188 -16.05 19.03 2.60
N ARG A 189 -15.47 17.85 2.33
CA ARG A 189 -15.96 16.58 2.90
C ARG A 189 -15.86 16.54 4.42
N ILE A 190 -14.78 17.06 5.00
CA ILE A 190 -14.61 17.15 6.45
C ILE A 190 -15.65 18.10 7.05
N LEU A 191 -15.83 19.30 6.48
CA LEU A 191 -16.77 20.29 7.02
C LEU A 191 -18.22 19.85 6.90
N ILE A 192 -18.61 19.18 5.82
CA ILE A 192 -19.95 18.58 5.69
C ILE A 192 -20.21 17.60 6.83
N TRP A 193 -19.27 16.69 7.10
CA TRP A 193 -19.38 15.77 8.23
C TRP A 193 -19.48 16.50 9.58
N VAL A 194 -18.67 17.54 9.79
CA VAL A 194 -18.73 18.34 11.04
C VAL A 194 -20.09 19.01 11.21
N GLU A 195 -20.64 19.59 10.15
CA GLU A 195 -21.96 20.23 10.19
C GLU A 195 -23.06 19.24 10.56
N GLU A 196 -23.02 18.03 10.01
CA GLU A 196 -23.94 16.94 10.36
C GLU A 196 -23.83 16.56 11.83
N GLU A 197 -22.62 16.33 12.34
CA GLU A 197 -22.39 15.96 13.74
C GLU A 197 -22.77 17.08 14.72
N ILE A 198 -22.62 18.35 14.33
CA ILE A 198 -23.10 19.49 15.13
C ILE A 198 -24.64 19.50 15.16
N ARG A 199 -25.30 19.23 14.02
CA ARG A 199 -26.77 19.17 13.94
C ARG A 199 -27.38 18.04 14.76
N THR A 200 -26.62 16.97 15.01
CA THR A 200 -27.04 15.85 15.86
C THR A 200 -26.49 15.94 17.28
N ASP A 201 -25.98 17.10 17.71
CA ASP A 201 -25.39 17.35 19.04
C ASP A 201 -24.20 16.42 19.42
N ALA A 202 -23.61 15.75 18.44
CA ALA A 202 -22.45 14.86 18.63
C ALA A 202 -21.13 15.64 18.70
N LEU A 203 -21.04 16.80 18.03
CA LEU A 203 -19.91 17.73 18.12
C LEU A 203 -20.35 19.12 18.58
N PRO A 204 -19.51 19.83 19.36
CA PRO A 204 -19.83 21.18 19.79
C PRO A 204 -19.75 22.19 18.64
N PRO A 205 -20.52 23.29 18.70
CA PRO A 205 -20.36 24.42 17.79
C PRO A 205 -18.91 24.91 17.74
N LYS A 206 -18.46 25.38 16.57
CA LYS A 206 -17.09 25.80 16.26
C LYS A 206 -16.03 24.67 16.17
N ALA A 207 -16.42 23.40 16.27
CA ALA A 207 -15.51 22.27 15.99
C ALA A 207 -14.87 22.37 14.59
N GLY A 208 -15.64 22.82 13.59
CA GLY A 208 -15.17 23.01 12.21
C GLY A 208 -14.01 23.98 12.09
N ALA A 209 -14.01 25.08 12.86
CA ALA A 209 -12.94 26.08 12.83
C ALA A 209 -11.59 25.52 13.31
N VAL A 210 -11.61 24.57 14.25
CA VAL A 210 -10.39 23.88 14.72
C VAL A 210 -9.85 22.97 13.63
N LEU A 211 -10.71 22.15 13.01
CA LEU A 211 -10.32 21.22 11.95
C LEU A 211 -9.83 21.96 10.70
N GLU A 212 -10.50 23.05 10.32
CA GLU A 212 -10.11 23.90 9.21
C GLU A 212 -8.75 24.56 9.44
N ALA A 213 -8.49 25.06 10.66
CA ALA A 213 -7.19 25.63 11.00
C ALA A 213 -6.07 24.59 10.90
N ILE A 214 -6.33 23.33 11.31
CA ILE A 214 -5.36 22.24 11.20
C ILE A 214 -5.14 21.83 9.75
N LEU A 215 -6.19 21.75 8.93
CA LEU A 215 -6.07 21.45 7.50
C LEU A 215 -5.18 22.46 6.76
N TYR A 216 -5.23 23.73 7.14
CA TYR A 216 -4.39 24.77 6.55
C TYR A 216 -2.97 24.83 7.14
N ARG A 217 -2.83 24.63 8.46
CA ARG A 217 -1.55 24.79 9.18
C ARG A 217 -0.74 23.49 9.32
N GLY A 218 -1.34 22.34 9.02
CA GLY A 218 -0.79 20.99 9.29
C GLY A 218 -0.95 20.56 10.77
N GLU A 219 -0.69 21.47 11.70
CA GLU A 219 -0.90 21.26 13.13
C GLU A 219 -1.40 22.55 13.83
N LEU A 220 -1.99 22.39 15.01
CA LEU A 220 -2.48 23.51 15.81
C LEU A 220 -1.99 23.40 17.27
N PRO A 221 -1.09 24.30 17.72
CA PRO A 221 -0.72 24.39 19.12
C PRO A 221 -1.96 24.59 20.00
N ARG A 222 -2.10 23.80 21.07
CA ARG A 222 -3.27 23.85 21.97
C ARG A 222 -3.53 25.25 22.54
N ARG A 223 -2.46 26.02 22.79
CA ARG A 223 -2.50 27.40 23.30
C ARG A 223 -3.12 28.40 22.31
N ASP A 224 -3.15 28.07 21.01
CA ASP A 224 -3.69 28.95 19.98
C ASP A 224 -5.20 28.78 19.81
N VAL A 225 -5.76 27.67 20.29
CA VAL A 225 -7.19 27.34 20.16
C VAL A 225 -8.11 28.38 20.81
N PRO A 226 -7.87 28.87 22.05
CA PRO A 226 -8.73 29.89 22.65
C PRO A 226 -8.79 31.17 21.82
N LYS A 227 -7.63 31.62 21.31
CA LYS A 227 -7.52 32.80 20.44
C LYS A 227 -8.21 32.58 19.10
N LEU A 228 -8.01 31.42 18.48
CA LEU A 228 -8.66 31.03 17.22
C LEU A 228 -10.18 31.07 17.34
N LEU A 229 -10.73 30.58 18.45
CA LEU A 229 -12.17 30.46 18.65
C LEU A 229 -12.82 31.71 19.27
N GLY A 230 -12.01 32.65 19.77
CA GLY A 230 -12.48 33.80 20.55
C GLY A 230 -13.18 33.36 21.84
N MET A 231 -12.60 32.40 22.57
CA MET A 231 -13.19 31.79 23.77
C MET A 231 -12.19 31.70 24.92
N THR A 232 -12.69 31.45 26.13
CA THR A 232 -11.86 31.12 27.29
C THR A 232 -11.20 29.74 27.13
N ASP A 233 -10.06 29.52 27.78
CA ASP A 233 -9.36 28.23 27.80
C ASP A 233 -10.26 27.05 28.13
N ARG A 234 -11.16 27.21 29.12
CA ARG A 234 -12.09 26.15 29.54
C ARG A 234 -13.01 25.72 28.40
N HIS A 235 -13.58 26.67 27.66
CA HIS A 235 -14.50 26.35 26.56
C HIS A 235 -13.75 25.82 25.33
N ALA A 236 -12.57 26.36 25.02
CA ALA A 236 -11.71 25.88 23.95
C ALA A 236 -11.27 24.42 24.19
N ARG A 237 -10.92 24.07 25.44
CA ARG A 237 -10.59 22.70 25.84
C ARG A 237 -11.77 21.75 25.64
N ARG A 238 -13.00 22.16 25.95
CA ARG A 238 -14.20 21.33 25.71
C ARG A 238 -14.34 20.94 24.23
N ILE A 239 -14.04 21.87 23.32
CA ILE A 239 -14.11 21.63 21.87
C ILE A 239 -13.03 20.63 21.43
N THR A 240 -11.78 20.84 21.84
CA THR A 240 -10.69 19.93 21.47
C THR A 240 -10.83 18.55 22.11
N SER A 241 -11.34 18.46 23.34
CA SER A 241 -11.67 17.19 23.99
C SER A 241 -12.75 16.40 23.24
N ALA A 242 -13.78 17.07 22.71
CA ALA A 242 -14.80 16.41 21.90
C ALA A 242 -14.22 15.85 20.59
N LEU A 243 -13.36 16.62 19.91
CA LEU A 243 -12.69 16.19 18.68
C LEU A 243 -11.68 15.06 18.91
N LEU A 244 -10.94 15.07 20.03
CA LEU A 244 -10.07 13.97 20.45
C LEU A 244 -10.88 12.70 20.78
N LYS A 245 -12.00 12.85 21.49
CA LYS A 245 -12.93 11.74 21.81
C LYS A 245 -13.54 11.14 20.54
N ALA A 246 -13.78 11.97 19.53
CA ALA A 246 -14.24 11.52 18.22
C ALA A 246 -13.10 10.95 17.35
N GLU A 247 -11.87 10.87 17.84
CA GLU A 247 -10.70 10.30 17.12
C GLU A 247 -10.39 10.98 15.79
N VAL A 248 -10.88 12.21 15.58
CA VAL A 248 -10.57 13.03 14.41
C VAL A 248 -9.39 13.96 14.65
N LEU A 249 -8.95 14.09 15.90
CA LEU A 249 -7.69 14.71 16.28
C LEU A 249 -6.81 13.72 17.03
N THR A 250 -5.50 13.92 16.94
CA THR A 250 -4.48 13.22 17.72
C THR A 250 -3.43 14.19 18.26
N SER A 251 -2.66 13.76 19.26
CA SER A 251 -1.65 14.53 19.97
C SER A 251 -0.72 13.56 20.68
N ASP A 252 0.61 13.77 20.60
CA ASP A 252 1.58 12.83 21.20
C ASP A 252 1.50 12.80 22.74
N ASN A 253 1.09 13.91 23.34
CA ASN A 253 0.85 14.07 24.78
C ASN A 253 -0.05 15.30 25.03
N ASP A 254 -0.32 15.59 26.31
CA ASP A 254 -1.22 16.68 26.73
C ASP A 254 -0.73 18.10 26.36
N ARG A 255 0.55 18.25 25.99
CA ARG A 255 1.16 19.55 25.63
C ARG A 255 1.46 19.67 24.14
N ALA A 256 1.48 18.56 23.42
CA ALA A 256 1.80 18.53 22.00
C ALA A 256 0.72 19.25 21.15
N PRO A 257 1.11 19.77 19.96
CA PRO A 257 0.16 20.28 18.99
C PRO A 257 -0.89 19.24 18.60
N LEU A 258 -2.09 19.73 18.24
CA LEU A 258 -3.16 18.91 17.69
C LEU A 258 -2.89 18.67 16.20
N ARG A 259 -3.01 17.42 15.77
CA ARG A 259 -2.94 17.01 14.36
C ARG A 259 -4.22 16.32 13.95
N LEU A 260 -4.56 16.42 12.67
CA LEU A 260 -5.70 15.72 12.11
C LEU A 260 -5.42 14.21 12.13
N ALA A 261 -6.42 13.44 12.56
CA ALA A 261 -6.42 11.99 12.46
C ALA A 261 -7.42 11.55 11.38
N PHE A 262 -7.17 10.40 10.75
CA PHE A 262 -8.05 9.83 9.72
C PHE A 262 -8.60 8.49 10.22
N PRO A 263 -9.64 8.49 11.07
CA PRO A 263 -10.17 7.26 11.64
C PRO A 263 -10.84 6.42 10.56
N ALA A 264 -10.62 5.10 10.58
CA ALA A 264 -11.11 4.18 9.55
C ALA A 264 -12.64 4.25 9.36
N ARG A 265 -13.39 4.49 10.45
CA ARG A 265 -14.85 4.66 10.43
C ARG A 265 -15.33 5.83 9.56
N LEU A 266 -14.50 6.86 9.35
CA LEU A 266 -14.81 8.02 8.51
C LEU A 266 -14.21 7.91 7.10
N ALA A 267 -13.51 6.82 6.78
CA ALA A 267 -12.79 6.71 5.52
C ALA A 267 -13.73 6.83 4.31
N ALA A 268 -14.91 6.22 4.34
CA ALA A 268 -15.89 6.34 3.26
C ALA A 268 -16.37 7.79 3.03
N ARG A 269 -16.44 8.61 4.09
CA ARG A 269 -16.87 10.02 3.99
C ARG A 269 -15.73 10.96 3.63
N TRP A 270 -14.58 10.83 4.31
CA TRP A 270 -13.47 11.76 4.15
C TRP A 270 -12.56 11.40 2.97
N MET A 271 -12.43 10.10 2.69
CA MET A 271 -11.56 9.53 1.66
C MET A 271 -12.32 8.51 0.80
N PRO A 272 -13.42 8.93 0.14
CA PRO A 272 -14.28 8.03 -0.62
C PRO A 272 -13.50 7.22 -1.66
N GLY A 273 -13.82 5.92 -1.76
CA GLY A 273 -13.17 4.98 -2.65
C GLY A 273 -11.75 4.55 -2.25
N LEU A 274 -11.17 5.09 -1.16
CA LEU A 274 -9.82 4.69 -0.74
C LEU A 274 -9.77 3.22 -0.30
N PHE A 275 -10.78 2.81 0.47
CA PHE A 275 -10.98 1.43 0.90
C PHE A 275 -12.22 0.84 0.21
N PRO A 276 -12.32 -0.50 0.10
CA PRO A 276 -13.56 -1.15 -0.32
C PRO A 276 -14.72 -0.67 0.56
N GLU A 277 -15.87 -0.40 -0.06
CA GLU A 277 -17.08 -0.08 0.70
C GLU A 277 -17.41 -1.27 1.61
N GLN A 278 -17.67 -0.99 2.89
CA GLN A 278 -18.17 -2.03 3.79
C GLN A 278 -19.52 -2.49 3.25
N PRO A 279 -19.74 -3.80 3.04
CA PRO A 279 -21.05 -4.31 2.68
C PRO A 279 -22.04 -3.98 3.82
N GLY A 280 -22.89 -2.98 3.62
CA GLY A 280 -23.97 -2.60 4.53
C GLY A 280 -23.52 -2.01 5.87
N ALA A 281 -23.54 -0.68 5.98
CA ALA A 281 -23.70 0.04 7.24
C ALA A 281 -25.04 0.77 7.20
#